data_AF-A0A9N9J3E6-F1
#
_entry.id   AF-A0A9N9J3E6-F1
#
_cell.length_a   1.000
_cell.length_b   1.000
_cell.length_c   1.000
_cell.angle_alpha   90.00
_cell.angle_beta   90.00
_cell.angle_gamma   90.00
#
_symmetry.space_group_name_H-M   'P 1'
#
loop_
_entity.id
_entity.type
_entity.pdbx_description
1 polymer ?
#
loop_
_entity_poly.entity_id
_entity_poly.type
_entity_poly.pdbx_seq_one_letter_code
_entity_poly.pdbx_strand_id
1 'polypeptide(L)'
;YANFKKYQDMPPLEKWTNISEKLPGRSPTACQAKFAQIDPDREQREQRVIKRWNEEECNKLEKLVQKYENNWDKVAAELPDRSPTQCQTKYRSLHPSGKTHWSEEEIDKLFESVKVHGNNWVETAKDLPGRSPTSCKNMFNKATE
;
A
#
# COMPACT_ATOMS: atom_id res chain seq x y z
N TYR A 1 22.77 7.19 -4.95
CA TYR A 1 22.46 6.69 -6.31
C TYR A 1 23.07 5.34 -6.67
N ALA A 2 23.87 4.67 -5.81
CA ALA A 2 24.47 3.36 -6.13
C ALA A 2 23.66 2.12 -5.70
N ASN A 3 22.63 2.27 -4.86
CA ASN A 3 21.89 1.12 -4.29
C ASN A 3 20.62 0.71 -5.04
N PHE A 4 20.20 1.44 -6.08
CA PHE A 4 18.95 1.14 -6.79
C PHE A 4 19.10 0.07 -7.89
N LYS A 5 20.32 -0.17 -8.38
CA LYS A 5 20.58 -1.07 -9.51
C LYS A 5 20.61 -2.56 -9.11
N LYS A 6 20.87 -2.87 -7.83
CA LYS A 6 21.00 -4.26 -7.35
C LYS A 6 19.65 -4.97 -7.12
N TYR A 7 18.54 -4.23 -7.24
CA TYR A 7 17.18 -4.73 -7.01
C TYR A 7 16.34 -4.82 -8.29
N GLN A 8 16.92 -4.54 -9.47
CA GLN A 8 16.23 -4.67 -10.77
C GLN A 8 16.21 -6.12 -11.29
N ASP A 9 17.15 -6.97 -10.88
CA ASP A 9 17.21 -8.39 -11.25
C ASP A 9 16.54 -9.32 -10.23
N MET A 10 15.91 -8.76 -9.18
CA MET A 10 15.18 -9.55 -8.20
C MET A 10 13.79 -9.86 -8.76
N PRO A 11 13.43 -11.14 -8.97
CA PRO A 11 12.14 -11.50 -9.56
C PRO A 11 11.02 -10.89 -8.71
N PRO A 12 10.18 -10.02 -9.28
CA PRO A 12 9.19 -9.26 -8.52
C PRO A 12 8.05 -10.19 -8.12
N LEU A 13 8.04 -10.72 -6.89
CA LEU A 13 6.96 -11.59 -6.38
C LEU A 13 6.42 -12.55 -7.47
N GLU A 14 7.32 -13.08 -8.32
CA GLU A 14 6.88 -13.97 -9.37
C GLU A 14 6.37 -15.23 -8.69
N LYS A 15 5.11 -15.57 -8.98
CA LYS A 15 4.44 -16.69 -8.36
C LYS A 15 5.35 -17.91 -8.51
N TRP A 16 5.67 -18.58 -7.38
CA TRP A 16 6.55 -19.76 -7.33
C TRP A 16 6.13 -20.89 -8.30
N THR A 17 4.91 -20.80 -8.84
CA THR A 17 4.41 -21.56 -9.99
C THR A 17 5.35 -21.48 -11.20
N ASN A 18 5.78 -20.30 -11.62
CA ASN A 18 6.63 -20.10 -12.80
C ASN A 18 8.04 -20.68 -12.61
N ILE A 19 8.51 -20.67 -11.35
CA ILE A 19 9.83 -21.18 -10.98
C ILE A 19 9.80 -22.72 -10.95
N SER A 20 8.71 -23.31 -10.48
CA SER A 20 8.53 -24.78 -10.46
C SER A 20 8.42 -25.39 -11.86
N GLU A 21 7.87 -24.67 -12.84
CA GLU A 21 7.78 -25.14 -14.23
C GLU A 21 9.16 -25.34 -14.88
N LYS A 22 10.17 -24.59 -14.42
CA LYS A 22 11.55 -24.71 -14.89
C LYS A 22 12.36 -25.77 -14.14
N LEU A 23 11.80 -26.38 -13.09
CA LEU A 23 12.47 -27.38 -12.24
C LEU A 23 11.62 -28.66 -12.16
N PRO A 24 11.86 -29.66 -13.04
CA PRO A 24 11.09 -30.89 -13.03
C PRO A 24 11.21 -31.60 -11.68
N GLY A 25 10.06 -31.95 -11.08
CA GLY A 25 10.00 -32.66 -9.80
C GLY A 25 10.04 -31.80 -8.53
N ARG A 26 10.00 -30.47 -8.64
CA ARG A 26 9.88 -29.56 -7.48
C ARG A 26 8.56 -28.80 -7.55
N SER A 27 7.73 -28.92 -6.52
CA SER A 27 6.51 -28.12 -6.40
C SER A 27 6.85 -26.64 -6.08
N PRO A 28 5.95 -25.69 -6.37
CA PRO A 28 6.11 -24.28 -5.99
C PRO A 28 6.48 -24.10 -4.51
N THR A 29 5.79 -24.84 -3.63
CA THR A 29 6.01 -24.80 -2.18
C THR A 29 7.37 -25.36 -1.79
N ALA A 30 7.84 -26.41 -2.48
CA ALA A 30 9.19 -26.95 -2.26
C ALA A 30 10.29 -25.98 -2.73
N CYS A 31 10.06 -25.26 -3.84
CA CYS A 31 10.96 -24.22 -4.33
C CYS A 31 11.04 -23.04 -3.35
N GLN A 32 9.88 -22.57 -2.86
CA GLN A 32 9.80 -21.52 -1.84
C GLN A 32 10.50 -21.93 -0.54
N ALA A 33 10.22 -23.13 -0.03
CA ALA A 33 10.80 -23.63 1.20
C ALA A 33 12.33 -23.75 1.10
N LYS A 34 12.84 -24.21 -0.05
CA LYS A 34 14.28 -24.31 -0.28
C LYS A 34 14.93 -22.95 -0.41
N PHE A 35 14.30 -22.02 -1.14
CA PHE A 35 14.77 -20.65 -1.27
C PHE A 35 14.83 -19.94 0.09
N ALA A 36 13.80 -20.08 0.92
CA ALA A 36 13.80 -19.50 2.26
C ALA A 36 14.92 -20.04 3.17
N GLN A 37 15.39 -21.27 2.97
CA GLN A 37 16.51 -21.84 3.75
C GLN A 37 17.89 -21.34 3.29
N ILE A 38 18.01 -20.89 2.04
CA ILE A 38 19.27 -20.46 1.45
C ILE A 38 19.35 -18.96 1.22
N ASP A 39 18.24 -18.23 1.40
CA ASP A 39 18.17 -16.77 1.24
C ASP A 39 19.11 -16.12 2.28
N PRO A 40 20.30 -15.64 1.86
CA PRO A 40 21.31 -15.11 2.77
C PRO A 40 20.86 -13.77 3.37
N ASP A 41 19.86 -13.14 2.76
CA ASP A 41 19.26 -11.89 3.21
C ASP A 41 17.93 -12.15 3.95
N ARG A 42 17.59 -13.41 4.28
CA ARG A 42 16.35 -13.75 4.99
C ARG A 42 16.21 -12.94 6.27
N GLU A 43 17.25 -12.90 7.10
CA GLU A 43 17.22 -12.15 8.35
C GLU A 43 17.04 -10.65 8.11
N GLN A 44 17.66 -10.09 7.06
CA GLN A 44 17.51 -8.67 6.70
C GLN A 44 16.11 -8.37 6.12
N ARG A 45 15.50 -9.31 5.38
CA ARG A 45 14.11 -9.21 4.89
C ARG A 45 13.09 -9.43 6.02
N GLU A 46 13.43 -10.27 6.99
CA GLU A 46 12.66 -10.48 8.21
C GLU A 46 12.79 -9.29 9.16
N GLN A 47 13.90 -8.58 9.19
CA GLN A 47 14.02 -7.29 9.86
C GLN A 47 13.21 -6.19 9.14
N ARG A 48 12.97 -6.33 7.83
CA ARG A 48 11.97 -5.54 7.09
C ARG A 48 10.53 -6.00 7.34
N VAL A 49 10.29 -7.00 8.21
CA VAL A 49 8.94 -7.37 8.65
C VAL A 49 8.28 -6.12 9.18
N ILE A 50 7.06 -5.91 8.70
CA ILE A 50 6.21 -4.77 8.97
C ILE A 50 6.02 -4.66 10.48
N LYS A 51 6.90 -3.91 11.15
CA LYS A 51 6.80 -3.63 12.58
C LYS A 51 5.43 -3.02 12.82
N ARG A 52 4.63 -3.62 13.70
CA ARG A 52 3.29 -3.09 14.00
C ARG A 52 3.45 -1.69 14.61
N TRP A 53 2.57 -0.75 14.24
CA TRP A 53 2.65 0.61 14.77
C TRP A 53 2.15 0.65 16.20
N ASN A 54 2.95 1.20 17.10
CA ASN A 54 2.55 1.43 18.47
C ASN A 54 1.79 2.77 18.60
N GLU A 55 0.99 2.92 19.65
CA GLU A 55 0.21 4.15 19.89
C GLU A 55 1.12 5.37 20.08
N GLU A 56 2.22 5.22 20.81
CA GLU A 56 3.24 6.27 20.97
C GLU A 56 3.87 6.68 19.63
N GLU A 57 4.18 5.72 18.76
CA GLU A 57 4.70 5.99 17.42
C GLU A 57 3.67 6.73 16.55
N CYS A 58 2.38 6.40 16.69
CA CYS A 58 1.29 7.08 15.99
C CYS A 58 1.14 8.53 16.46
N ASN A 59 1.12 8.75 17.78
CA ASN A 59 1.05 10.09 18.37
C ASN A 59 2.27 10.94 17.98
N LYS A 60 3.46 10.33 17.95
CA LYS A 60 4.68 11.00 17.51
C LYS A 60 4.61 11.32 16.02
N LEU A 61 4.13 10.40 15.19
CA LEU A 61 3.92 10.62 13.76
C LEU A 61 3.00 11.82 13.50
N GLU A 62 1.85 11.93 14.19
CA GLU A 62 0.94 13.06 14.03
C GLU A 62 1.59 14.40 14.39
N LYS A 63 2.30 14.47 15.53
CA LYS A 63 3.03 15.69 15.94
C LYS A 63 4.11 16.08 14.93
N LEU A 64 4.83 15.10 14.40
CA LEU A 64 5.89 15.34 13.41
C LEU A 64 5.31 15.81 12.07
N VAL A 65 4.17 15.25 11.64
CA VAL A 65 3.49 15.68 10.42
C VAL A 65 2.96 17.10 10.54
N GLN A 66 2.43 17.48 11.72
CA GLN A 66 2.06 18.87 12.01
C GLN A 66 3.27 19.81 12.03
N LYS A 67 4.39 19.37 12.61
CA LYS A 67 5.62 20.17 12.71
C LYS A 67 6.33 20.39 11.38
N TYR A 68 6.31 19.40 10.49
CA TYR A 68 7.07 19.40 9.24
C TYR A 68 6.18 19.44 7.98
N GLU A 69 4.88 19.74 8.11
CA GLU A 69 3.91 19.94 7.02
C GLU A 69 3.96 18.84 5.93
N ASN A 70 3.83 17.57 6.34
CA ASN A 70 3.93 16.39 5.44
C ASN A 70 5.31 16.16 4.77
N ASN A 71 6.39 16.72 5.29
CA ASN A 71 7.74 16.38 4.83
C ASN A 71 8.18 15.01 5.38
N TRP A 72 7.83 13.94 4.65
CA TRP A 72 8.01 12.55 5.08
C TRP A 72 9.48 12.16 5.33
N ASP A 73 10.44 12.79 4.64
CA ASP A 73 11.87 12.55 4.86
C ASP A 73 12.31 13.03 6.25
N LYS A 74 11.87 14.23 6.66
CA LYS A 74 12.12 14.76 8.01
C LYS A 74 11.37 13.98 9.09
N VAL A 75 10.13 13.58 8.79
CA VAL A 75 9.31 12.77 9.70
C VAL A 75 9.96 11.40 9.94
N ALA A 76 10.46 10.74 8.89
CA ALA A 76 11.17 9.46 9.00
C ALA A 76 12.52 9.58 9.70
N ALA A 77 13.24 10.69 9.53
CA ALA A 77 14.49 10.93 10.26
C ALA A 77 14.30 10.95 11.79
N GLU A 78 13.10 11.30 12.27
CA GLU A 78 12.74 11.39 13.69
C GLU A 78 12.06 10.11 14.22
N LEU A 79 11.77 9.15 13.34
CA LEU A 79 11.19 7.85 13.64
C LEU A 79 12.19 6.74 13.24
N PRO A 80 13.06 6.30 14.18
CA PRO A 80 14.00 5.21 13.89
C PRO A 80 13.23 3.96 13.46
N ASP A 81 13.78 3.24 12.48
CA ASP A 81 13.20 2.04 11.86
C ASP A 81 11.93 2.24 11.02
N ARG A 82 11.51 3.49 10.73
CA ARG A 82 10.38 3.77 9.84
C ARG A 82 10.83 4.53 8.58
N SER A 83 10.47 4.00 7.42
CA SER A 83 10.68 4.67 6.14
C SER A 83 9.64 5.78 5.89
N PRO A 84 9.97 6.80 5.08
CA PRO A 84 9.04 7.86 4.69
C PRO A 84 7.71 7.32 4.13
N THR A 85 7.78 6.26 3.32
CA THR A 85 6.61 5.60 2.73
C THR A 85 5.73 4.94 3.79
N GLN A 86 6.32 4.29 4.81
CA GLN A 86 5.58 3.72 5.93
C GLN A 86 4.90 4.81 6.76
N CYS A 87 5.60 5.90 7.05
CA CYS A 87 5.05 7.07 7.75
C CYS A 87 3.86 7.67 7.01
N GLN A 88 3.99 7.90 5.69
CA GLN A 88 2.92 8.43 4.86
C GLN A 88 1.70 7.50 4.84
N THR A 89 1.93 6.20 4.68
CA THR A 89 0.86 5.19 4.61
C THR A 89 0.10 5.14 5.92
N LYS A 90 0.84 5.13 7.04
CA LYS A 90 0.22 5.13 8.38
C LYS A 90 -0.57 6.40 8.63
N TYR A 91 -0.01 7.57 8.33
CA TYR A 91 -0.71 8.84 8.53
C TYR A 91 -2.02 8.91 7.74
N ARG A 92 -2.01 8.46 6.47
CA ARG A 92 -3.24 8.35 5.66
C ARG A 92 -4.27 7.38 6.24
N SER A 93 -3.82 6.31 6.90
CA SER A 93 -4.73 5.38 7.58
C SER A 93 -5.31 5.95 8.87
N LEU A 94 -4.57 6.81 9.57
CA LEU A 94 -5.01 7.50 10.79
C LEU A 94 -5.95 8.66 10.48
N HIS A 95 -5.73 9.34 9.36
CA HIS A 95 -6.56 10.44 8.86
C HIS A 95 -7.14 10.07 7.50
N PRO A 96 -8.16 9.20 7.45
CA PRO A 96 -8.89 8.96 6.22
C PRO A 96 -9.52 10.28 5.76
N SER A 97 -8.93 10.88 4.72
CA SER A 97 -9.43 12.10 4.12
C SER A 97 -10.67 11.77 3.28
N GLY A 98 -11.85 11.88 3.88
CA GLY A 98 -13.12 11.71 3.18
C GLY A 98 -14.28 11.42 4.12
N LYS A 99 -15.50 11.71 3.67
CA LYS A 99 -16.71 11.20 4.32
C LYS A 99 -16.62 9.67 4.42
N THR A 100 -16.69 9.13 5.63
CA THR A 100 -16.60 7.68 5.88
C THR A 100 -17.90 6.96 5.55
N HIS A 101 -19.02 7.65 5.72
CA HIS A 101 -20.35 7.17 5.40
C HIS A 101 -20.70 7.50 3.95
N TRP A 102 -21.32 6.58 3.21
CA TRP A 102 -21.87 6.79 1.87
C TRP A 102 -23.39 6.60 1.95
N SER A 103 -24.17 7.57 1.48
CA SER A 103 -25.62 7.37 1.33
C SER A 103 -25.92 6.51 0.10
N GLU A 104 -27.10 5.88 0.09
CA GLU A 104 -27.58 5.13 -1.09
C GLU A 104 -27.60 6.02 -2.33
N GLU A 105 -28.05 7.27 -2.22
CA GLU A 105 -28.04 8.25 -3.32
C GLU A 105 -26.63 8.52 -3.87
N GLU A 106 -25.62 8.61 -3.00
CA GLU A 106 -24.23 8.79 -3.43
C GLU A 106 -23.67 7.53 -4.10
N ILE A 107 -24.12 6.35 -3.69
CA ILE A 107 -23.74 5.07 -4.29
C ILE A 107 -24.39 4.93 -5.67
N ASP A 108 -25.67 5.26 -5.82
CA ASP A 108 -26.34 5.25 -7.12
C ASP A 108 -25.66 6.20 -8.11
N LYS A 109 -25.39 7.44 -7.68
CA LYS A 109 -24.63 8.40 -8.50
C LYS A 109 -23.23 7.91 -8.86
N LEU A 110 -22.55 7.21 -7.94
CA LEU A 110 -21.27 6.59 -8.19
C LEU A 110 -21.38 5.55 -9.32
N PHE A 111 -22.38 4.67 -9.27
CA PHE A 111 -22.60 3.67 -10.32
C PHE A 111 -22.96 4.30 -11.67
N GLU A 112 -23.80 5.33 -11.70
CA GLU A 112 -24.12 6.06 -12.94
C GLU A 112 -22.87 6.71 -13.53
N SER A 113 -22.09 7.40 -12.70
CA SER A 113 -20.87 8.08 -13.14
C SER A 113 -19.81 7.08 -13.62
N VAL A 114 -19.70 5.90 -12.99
CA VAL A 114 -18.82 4.82 -13.45
C VAL A 114 -19.32 4.19 -14.75
N LYS A 115 -20.64 4.10 -14.98
CA LYS A 115 -21.17 3.64 -16.28
C LYS A 115 -20.81 4.59 -17.42
N VAL A 116 -20.74 5.90 -17.16
CA VAL A 116 -20.39 6.93 -18.16
C VAL A 116 -18.89 7.03 -18.36
N HIS A 117 -18.11 7.12 -17.28
CA HIS A 117 -16.68 7.42 -17.31
C HIS A 117 -15.77 6.18 -17.20
N GLY A 118 -16.33 5.00 -16.91
CA GLY A 118 -15.58 3.77 -16.66
C GLY A 118 -14.67 3.89 -15.43
N ASN A 119 -13.45 3.39 -15.54
CA ASN A 119 -12.44 3.44 -14.48
C ASN A 119 -11.75 4.81 -14.31
N ASN A 120 -12.33 5.88 -14.86
CA ASN A 120 -11.79 7.23 -14.72
C ASN A 120 -12.31 7.91 -13.43
N TRP A 121 -11.72 7.52 -12.31
CA TRP A 121 -12.11 7.99 -10.97
C TRP A 121 -11.95 9.50 -10.75
N VAL A 122 -11.12 10.17 -11.57
CA VAL A 122 -10.95 11.63 -11.50
C VAL A 122 -12.20 12.33 -12.04
N GLU A 123 -12.75 11.86 -13.16
CA GLU A 123 -14.01 12.39 -13.69
C GLU A 123 -15.19 12.01 -12.79
N THR A 124 -15.28 10.74 -12.39
CA THR A 124 -16.33 10.27 -11.45
C THR A 124 -16.38 11.07 -10.14
N ALA A 125 -15.23 11.49 -9.61
CA ALA A 125 -15.18 12.30 -8.39
C ALA A 125 -15.67 13.75 -8.60
N LYS A 126 -15.68 14.27 -9.83
CA LYS A 126 -16.24 15.60 -10.12
C LYS A 126 -17.76 15.61 -9.95
N ASP A 127 -18.41 14.49 -10.23
CA ASP A 127 -19.87 14.34 -10.09
C ASP A 127 -20.31 14.13 -8.63
N LEU A 128 -19.36 13.82 -7.73
CA LEU A 128 -19.58 13.54 -6.32
C LEU A 128 -18.87 14.58 -5.43
N PRO A 129 -19.53 15.72 -5.11
CA PRO A 129 -18.92 16.78 -4.34
C PRO A 129 -18.52 16.30 -2.93
N GLY A 130 -17.24 16.47 -2.60
CA GLY A 130 -16.68 16.05 -1.30
C GLY A 130 -16.22 14.59 -1.26
N ARG A 131 -16.22 13.86 -2.39
CA ARG A 131 -15.59 12.55 -2.53
C ARG A 131 -14.28 12.67 -3.31
N SER A 132 -13.25 11.98 -2.84
CA SER A 132 -11.99 11.89 -3.58
C SER A 132 -12.06 10.77 -4.63
N PRO A 133 -11.25 10.82 -5.71
CA PRO A 133 -11.13 9.72 -6.67
C PRO A 133 -10.85 8.38 -6.00
N THR A 134 -9.97 8.39 -4.98
CA THR A 134 -9.64 7.21 -4.18
C THR A 134 -10.84 6.69 -3.40
N SER A 135 -11.64 7.58 -2.80
CA SER A 135 -12.87 7.20 -2.10
C SER A 135 -13.88 6.54 -3.04
N CYS A 136 -14.04 7.10 -4.25
CA CYS A 136 -14.96 6.57 -5.27
C CYS A 136 -14.56 5.15 -5.70
N LYS A 137 -13.28 4.94 -6.02
CA LYS A 137 -12.73 3.63 -6.36
C LYS A 137 -12.94 2.60 -5.24
N ASN A 138 -12.60 2.99 -4.01
CA ASN A 138 -12.71 2.10 -2.86
C ASN A 138 -14.18 1.72 -2.58
N MET A 139 -15.10 2.67 -2.69
CA MET A 139 -16.52 2.40 -2.48
C MET A 139 -17.10 1.52 -3.58
N PHE A 140 -16.77 1.79 -4.84
CA PHE A 140 -17.21 0.95 -5.96
C PHE A 140 -16.76 -0.49 -5.76
N ASN A 141 -15.47 -0.71 -5.48
CA ASN A 141 -14.94 -2.05 -5.19
C ASN A 141 -15.69 -2.71 -4.03
N LYS A 142 -15.94 -1.99 -2.93
CA LYS A 142 -16.68 -2.49 -1.76
C LYS A 142 -18.14 -2.82 -2.08
N ALA A 143 -18.78 -2.07 -2.98
CA ALA A 143 -20.17 -2.30 -3.37
C ALA A 143 -20.31 -3.44 -4.39
N THR A 144 -19.22 -3.83 -5.05
CA THR A 144 -19.16 -4.92 -6.04
C THR A 144 -18.53 -6.22 -5.52
N GLU A 145 -18.04 -6.22 -4.29
CA GLU A 145 -17.46 -7.37 -3.57
C GLU A 145 -18.54 -8.08 -2.74
#